data_AF-A0A3P7MIW9-F1
#
_entry.id   AF-A0A3P7MIW9-F1
#
_cell.length_a   1.000
_cell.length_b   1.000
_cell.length_c   1.000
_cell.angle_alpha   90.00
_cell.angle_beta   90.00
_cell.angle_gamma   90.00
#
_symmetry.space_group_name_H-M   'P 1'
#
loop_
_entity.id
_entity.type
_entity.pdbx_description
1 polymer ?
#
loop_
_entity_poly.entity_id
_entity_poly.type
_entity_poly.pdbx_seq_one_letter_code
_entity_poly.pdbx_strand_id
1 'polypeptide(L)'
;MRSVYSGEHQEKLLNDIIAFYIDRGEKKNKEFYIDRFAEFISDVNFNVPAVNGILSRLNTDWKLYAYTLDYYNDALFADEVPQKLRG
;
A
#
# COMPACT_ATOMS: atom_id res chain seq x y z
N MET A 1 -10.30 26.11 -13.37
CA MET A 1 -9.01 26.53 -12.75
C MET A 1 -8.24 25.28 -12.40
N ARG A 2 -7.08 25.04 -13.02
CA ARG A 2 -6.16 23.97 -12.59
C ARG A 2 -5.49 24.45 -11.31
N SER A 3 -5.76 23.80 -10.18
CA SER A 3 -5.01 24.05 -8.95
C SER A 3 -3.55 23.65 -9.22
N VAL A 4 -2.67 24.63 -9.30
CA VAL A 4 -1.23 24.39 -9.34
C VAL A 4 -0.80 24.27 -7.89
N TYR A 5 -0.51 23.04 -7.46
CA TYR A 5 0.02 22.79 -6.12
C TYR A 5 1.35 23.55 -5.99
N SER A 6 1.38 24.60 -5.15
CA SER A 6 2.61 25.27 -4.76
C SER A 6 3.46 24.35 -3.88
N GLY A 7 4.76 24.64 -3.75
CA GLY A 7 5.70 23.79 -2.99
C GLY A 7 5.24 23.46 -1.57
N GLU A 8 4.67 24.42 -0.84
CA GLU A 8 4.14 24.20 0.52
C GLU A 8 2.98 23.21 0.56
N HIS A 9 2.10 23.22 -0.44
CA HIS A 9 0.96 22.32 -0.47
C HIS A 9 1.36 20.89 -0.83
N GLN A 10 2.38 20.74 -1.69
CA GLN A 10 2.97 19.45 -1.99
C GLN A 10 3.69 18.86 -0.77
N GLU A 11 4.45 19.67 -0.04
CA GLU A 11 5.14 19.24 1.17
C GLU A 11 4.14 18.79 2.25
N LYS A 12 3.07 19.56 2.47
CA LYS A 12 2.02 19.17 3.41
C LYS A 12 1.39 17.84 3.02
N LEU A 13 1.03 17.66 1.75
CA LEU A 13 0.45 16.41 1.26
C LEU A 13 1.40 15.23 1.47
N LEU A 14 2.70 15.40 1.19
CA LEU A 14 3.70 14.36 1.44
C LEU A 14 3.79 14.01 2.92
N ASN A 15 3.80 15.00 3.80
CA ASN A 15 3.82 14.78 5.25
C ASN A 15 2.57 14.04 5.73
N ASP A 16 1.39 14.39 5.21
CA ASP A 16 0.14 13.71 5.55
C ASP A 16 0.16 12.23 5.10
N ILE A 17 0.70 11.94 3.91
CA ILE A 17 0.87 10.56 3.42
C ILE A 17 1.85 9.80 4.32
N ILE A 18 3.01 10.39 4.61
CA ILE A 18 4.05 9.78 5.45
C ILE A 18 3.48 9.45 6.84
N ALA A 19 2.75 10.38 7.45
CA ALA A 19 2.12 10.20 8.75
C ALA A 19 1.09 9.06 8.74
N PHE A 20 0.28 8.95 7.68
CA PHE A 20 -0.71 7.88 7.55
C PHE A 20 -0.11 6.47 7.63
N TYR A 21 1.07 6.26 7.03
CA TYR A 21 1.75 4.96 7.09
C TYR A 21 2.59 4.78 8.37
N ILE A 22 3.14 5.84 8.95
CA ILE A 22 4.14 5.71 10.04
C ILE A 22 3.54 5.86 11.44
N ASP A 23 2.54 6.71 11.63
CA ASP A 23 2.09 7.16 12.96
C ASP A 23 0.98 6.26 13.53
N ARG A 24 1.25 4.94 13.57
CA ARG A 24 0.30 3.91 14.01
C ARG A 24 0.57 3.34 15.41
N GLY A 25 1.51 3.93 16.15
CA GLY A 25 1.91 3.45 17.47
C GLY A 25 2.70 2.13 17.46
N GLU A 26 3.14 1.68 16.29
CA GLU A 26 3.89 0.43 16.11
C GLU A 26 5.37 0.57 16.49
N LYS A 27 5.99 -0.54 16.88
CA LYS A 27 7.43 -0.57 17.19
C LYS A 27 8.24 -0.46 15.90
N LYS A 28 9.03 0.62 15.79
CA LYS A 28 9.95 0.85 14.66
C LYS A 28 11.19 -0.06 14.77
N ASN A 29 11.13 -1.25 14.17
CA ASN A 29 12.29 -2.14 13.98
C ASN A 29 13.11 -1.72 12.75
N LYS A 30 14.16 -2.47 12.39
CA LYS A 30 15.06 -2.12 11.29
C LYS A 30 14.35 -2.14 9.93
N GLU A 31 13.34 -2.99 9.81
CA GLU A 31 12.58 -3.23 8.58
C GLU A 31 11.34 -2.33 8.45
N PHE A 32 10.94 -1.67 9.54
CA PHE A 32 9.69 -0.91 9.65
C PHE A 32 9.40 0.00 8.44
N TYR A 33 10.39 0.81 8.03
CA TYR A 33 10.20 1.75 6.93
C TYR A 33 10.15 1.06 5.55
N ILE A 34 10.79 -0.10 5.40
CA ILE A 34 10.70 -0.92 4.18
C ILE A 34 9.28 -1.48 4.07
N ASP A 35 8.75 -2.02 5.16
CA ASP A 35 7.37 -2.55 5.21
C ASP A 35 6.35 -1.45 4.91
N ARG A 36 6.49 -0.26 5.52
CA ARG A 36 5.61 0.89 5.24
C ARG A 36 5.69 1.36 3.79
N PHE A 37 6.88 1.35 3.21
CA PHE A 37 7.04 1.72 1.81
C PHE A 37 6.40 0.69 0.87
N ALA A 38 6.58 -0.61 1.15
CA ALA A 38 5.94 -1.68 0.40
C ALA A 38 4.40 -1.60 0.49
N GLU A 39 3.87 -1.34 1.70
CA GLU A 39 2.44 -1.11 1.94
C GLU A 39 1.92 0.06 1.10
N PHE A 40 2.60 1.22 1.15
CA PHE A 40 2.23 2.39 0.35
C PHE A 40 2.18 2.10 -1.15
N ILE A 41 3.21 1.45 -1.69
CA ILE A 41 3.26 1.09 -3.11
C ILE A 41 2.15 0.10 -3.47
N SER A 42 1.86 -0.87 -2.60
CA SER A 42 0.78 -1.84 -2.77
C SER A 42 -0.59 -1.17 -2.79
N ASP A 43 -0.84 -0.24 -1.86
CA ASP A 43 -2.11 0.47 -1.75
C ASP A 43 -2.37 1.38 -2.94
N VAL A 44 -1.37 2.16 -3.35
CA VAL A 44 -1.49 3.10 -4.48
C VAL A 44 -1.75 2.36 -5.80
N ASN A 45 -1.05 1.25 -6.04
CA ASN A 45 -1.09 0.60 -7.34
C ASN A 45 -2.13 -0.53 -7.45
N PHE A 46 -2.47 -1.19 -6.33
CA PHE A 46 -3.28 -2.41 -6.37
C PHE A 46 -4.50 -2.33 -5.44
N ASN A 47 -4.32 -2.15 -4.14
CA ASN A 47 -5.42 -2.35 -3.17
C ASN A 47 -6.50 -1.29 -3.30
N VAL A 48 -6.14 0.01 -3.29
CA VAL A 48 -7.13 1.10 -3.38
C VAL A 48 -7.87 1.07 -4.72
N PRO A 49 -7.20 0.93 -5.88
CA PRO A 49 -7.89 0.76 -7.15
C PRO A 49 -8.81 -0.46 -7.20
N ALA A 50 -8.39 -1.61 -6.65
CA ALA A 50 -9.22 -2.82 -6.60
C ALA A 50 -10.49 -2.60 -5.76
N VAL A 51 -10.35 -2.03 -4.56
CA VAL A 51 -11.49 -1.70 -3.68
C VAL A 51 -12.44 -0.71 -4.36
N ASN A 52 -11.92 0.35 -4.98
CA ASN A 52 -12.74 1.30 -5.75
C ASN A 52 -13.50 0.59 -6.89
N GLY A 53 -12.84 -0.35 -7.57
CA GLY A 53 -13.44 -1.21 -8.59
C GLY A 53 -14.57 -2.08 -8.05
N ILE A 54 -14.43 -2.63 -6.85
CA ILE A 54 -15.48 -3.42 -6.18
C ILE A 54 -16.64 -2.51 -5.79
N LEU A 55 -16.36 -1.41 -5.07
CA LEU A 55 -17.38 -0.49 -4.56
C LEU A 55 -18.23 0.12 -5.69
N SER A 56 -17.61 0.49 -6.81
CA SER A 56 -18.32 1.02 -7.99
C SER A 56 -19.31 0.02 -8.61
N ARG A 57 -19.16 -1.28 -8.34
CA ARG A 57 -20.01 -2.35 -8.88
C ARG A 57 -21.02 -2.88 -7.87
N LEU A 58 -21.00 -2.44 -6.62
CA LEU A 58 -21.92 -2.91 -5.58
C LEU A 58 -23.40 -2.57 -5.87
N ASN A 59 -23.65 -1.49 -6.62
CA ASN A 59 -25.01 -1.06 -6.98
C ASN A 59 -25.47 -1.57 -8.36
N THR A 60 -24.81 -2.61 -8.89
CA THR A 60 -25.20 -3.25 -10.16
C THR A 60 -25.68 -4.67 -9.91
N ASP A 61 -26.37 -5.28 -10.87
CA ASP A 61 -26.85 -6.67 -10.75
C ASP A 61 -25.74 -7.72 -10.92
N TRP A 62 -24.46 -7.32 -10.86
CA TRP A 62 -23.34 -8.22 -11.07
C TRP A 62 -23.03 -9.00 -9.79
N LYS A 63 -22.87 -10.32 -9.92
CA LYS A 63 -22.33 -11.14 -8.83
C LYS A 63 -20.84 -10.88 -8.70
N LEU A 64 -20.43 -10.33 -7.57
CA LEU A 64 -19.04 -9.99 -7.27
C LEU A 64 -18.41 -11.03 -6.34
N TYR A 65 -17.17 -11.39 -6.64
CA TYR A 65 -16.32 -12.24 -5.82
C TYR A 65 -14.97 -11.53 -5.66
N ALA A 66 -14.49 -11.41 -4.44
CA ALA A 66 -13.19 -10.83 -4.12
C ALA A 66 -12.43 -11.79 -3.22
N TYR A 67 -11.11 -11.86 -3.40
CA TYR A 67 -10.23 -12.66 -2.57
C TYR A 67 -8.93 -11.90 -2.34
N THR A 68 -8.28 -12.20 -1.23
CA THR A 68 -6.90 -11.81 -0.94
C THR A 68 -6.06 -13.07 -0.95
N LEU A 69 -4.89 -13.01 -1.58
CA LEU A 69 -3.93 -14.10 -1.56
C LEU A 69 -2.77 -13.69 -0.65
N ASP A 70 -2.70 -14.30 0.52
CA ASP A 70 -1.63 -14.11 1.49
C ASP A 70 -0.86 -15.44 1.61
N TYR A 71 -0.05 -15.72 0.58
CA TYR A 71 0.77 -16.91 0.53
C TYR A 71 2.19 -16.54 0.09
N TYR A 72 3.14 -16.89 0.96
CA TYR A 72 4.55 -16.72 0.72
C TYR A 72 5.15 -17.97 0.09
N ASN A 73 5.86 -17.83 -1.03
CA ASN A 73 6.51 -18.95 -1.73
C ASN A 73 8.02 -18.95 -1.48
N ASP A 74 8.47 -19.84 -0.59
CA ASP A 74 9.88 -19.98 -0.21
C ASP A 74 10.80 -20.31 -1.41
N ALA A 75 10.28 -20.93 -2.48
CA ALA A 75 11.06 -21.35 -3.63
C ALA A 75 11.42 -20.23 -4.61
N LEU A 76 10.84 -19.02 -4.45
CA LEU A 76 11.08 -17.90 -5.38
C LEU A 76 12.39 -17.15 -5.13
N PHE A 77 13.01 -17.34 -3.98
CA PHE A 77 14.16 -16.55 -3.56
C PHE A 77 15.36 -17.44 -3.26
N ALA A 78 16.54 -16.98 -3.65
CA ALA A 78 17.79 -17.62 -3.25
C ALA A 78 17.91 -17.64 -1.73
N ASP A 79 18.50 -18.71 -1.19
CA ASP A 79 18.66 -18.93 0.27
C ASP A 79 19.39 -17.78 0.97
N GLU A 80 20.23 -17.07 0.22
CA GLU A 80 21.03 -15.93 0.65
C GLU A 80 20.20 -14.68 0.95
N VAL A 81 19.00 -14.54 0.37
CA VAL A 81 18.12 -13.41 0.64
C VAL A 81 17.49 -13.65 2.03
N PRO A 82 17.60 -12.75 3.01
CA PRO A 82 16.92 -12.92 4.30
C PRO A 82 15.41 -13.07 4.11
N GLN A 83 14.77 -14.02 4.80
CA GLN A 83 13.32 -14.31 4.64
C GLN A 83 12.45 -13.05 4.72
N LYS A 84 12.81 -12.11 5.61
CA LYS A 84 12.10 -10.84 5.81
C LYS A 84 12.29 -9.80 4.70
N LEU A 85 13.19 -10.01 3.74
CA LEU A 85 13.41 -9.12 2.58
C LEU A 85 12.82 -9.69 1.28
N ARG A 86 12.13 -10.82 1.38
CA ARG A 86 11.60 -11.55 0.24
C ARG A 86 10.13 -11.18 -0.07
N GLY A 87 9.61 -10.11 0.52
CA GLY A 87 8.20 -9.71 0.42
C GLY A 87 7.42 -10.08 1.66
#